data_AF-A0A6C0JGW2-F1
#
_entry.id   AF-A0A6C0JGW2-F1
#
_cell.length_a   1.000
_cell.length_b   1.000
_cell.length_c   1.000
_cell.angle_alpha   90.00
_cell.angle_beta   90.00
_cell.angle_gamma   90.00
#
_symmetry.space_group_name_H-M   'P 1'
#
loop_
_entity.id
_entity.type
_entity.pdbx_description
1 polymer ?
#
loop_
_entity_poly.entity_id
_entity_poly.type
_entity_poly.pdbx_seq_one_letter_code
_entity_poly.pdbx_strand_id
1 'polypeptide(L)'
;MENAESNSNDESNSNDESNPDIIHIVNPEIDKLTLELFMNKKKYKKYVEQTDPKKHSEILAYNADIQKYRATILNMTDDLLENPDMQITSEISELFESYTRSIIHYLKNKELEKIGDYEHPFVNRQEEDDVMFGEMDEPSQTMNSFWSNEQVVKKQSKFSKKDISRFGTFFPAPK
;
A
#
# COMPACT_ATOMS: atom_id res chain seq x y z
N MET A 1 -26.94 -72.71 -20.71
CA MET A 1 -26.43 -71.54 -19.98
C MET A 1 -26.16 -70.47 -21.05
N GLU A 2 -27.08 -69.64 -21.60
CA GLU A 2 -28.30 -68.96 -21.10
C GLU A 2 -28.15 -68.46 -19.65
N ASN A 3 -28.22 -67.17 -19.29
CA ASN A 3 -28.98 -66.04 -19.83
C ASN A 3 -28.33 -64.68 -19.48
N ALA A 4 -28.82 -63.64 -20.15
CA ALA A 4 -28.58 -62.22 -19.87
C ALA A 4 -29.18 -61.76 -18.53
N GLU A 5 -28.55 -60.77 -17.89
CA GLU A 5 -29.22 -59.84 -16.97
C GLU A 5 -28.78 -58.41 -17.27
N SER A 6 -29.71 -57.69 -17.91
CA SER A 6 -29.82 -56.24 -17.91
C SER A 6 -30.47 -55.82 -16.58
N ASN A 7 -29.99 -54.76 -15.92
CA ASN A 7 -30.80 -53.68 -15.32
C ASN A 7 -29.94 -52.80 -14.40
N SER A 8 -29.77 -51.53 -14.77
CA SER A 8 -30.54 -50.37 -14.27
C SER A 8 -30.09 -49.96 -12.87
N ASN A 9 -29.15 -49.02 -12.80
CA ASN A 9 -29.04 -48.17 -11.63
C ASN A 9 -29.40 -46.76 -12.04
N ASP A 10 -30.58 -46.40 -11.55
CA ASP A 10 -31.28 -45.14 -11.69
C ASP A 10 -30.42 -43.93 -11.34
N GLU A 11 -30.68 -42.89 -12.12
CA GLU A 11 -30.41 -41.50 -11.81
C GLU A 11 -30.84 -41.16 -10.38
N SER A 12 -29.89 -40.72 -9.58
CA SER A 12 -30.17 -39.85 -8.44
C SER A 12 -29.49 -38.52 -8.71
N ASN A 13 -30.17 -37.72 -9.53
CA ASN A 13 -29.94 -36.30 -9.68
C ASN A 13 -30.14 -35.63 -8.31
N SER A 14 -29.04 -35.29 -7.64
CA SER A 14 -29.06 -34.34 -6.53
C SER A 14 -28.24 -33.14 -6.96
N ASN A 15 -28.98 -32.09 -7.32
CA ASN A 15 -28.47 -30.74 -7.44
C ASN A 15 -27.86 -30.36 -6.09
N ASP A 16 -26.55 -30.19 -6.05
CA ASP A 16 -25.93 -29.31 -5.06
C ASP A 16 -25.16 -28.27 -5.86
N GLU A 17 -25.73 -27.07 -5.89
CA GLU A 17 -25.18 -25.90 -6.55
C GLU A 17 -23.78 -25.68 -6.00
N SER A 18 -22.76 -25.95 -6.81
CA SER A 18 -21.41 -25.50 -6.59
C SER A 18 -21.42 -23.97 -6.61
N ASN A 19 -21.65 -23.37 -5.45
CA ASN A 19 -21.19 -22.04 -5.14
C ASN A 19 -19.72 -22.00 -5.55
N PRO A 20 -19.29 -21.18 -6.52
CA PRO A 20 -17.90 -21.14 -6.89
C PRO A 20 -17.17 -20.54 -5.70
N ASP A 21 -16.67 -21.42 -4.83
CA ASP A 21 -15.66 -21.09 -3.85
C ASP A 21 -14.64 -20.25 -4.59
N ILE A 22 -14.60 -18.96 -4.23
CA ILE A 22 -13.60 -18.04 -4.75
C ILE A 22 -12.29 -18.70 -4.40
N ILE A 23 -11.66 -19.31 -5.41
CA ILE A 23 -10.35 -19.92 -5.28
C ILE A 23 -9.47 -18.77 -4.82
N HIS A 24 -9.15 -18.76 -3.53
CA HIS A 24 -8.24 -17.79 -2.97
C HIS A 24 -6.88 -18.16 -3.54
N ILE A 25 -6.56 -17.63 -4.72
CA ILE A 25 -5.25 -17.78 -5.35
C ILE A 25 -4.31 -16.93 -4.48
N VAL A 26 -3.84 -17.53 -3.38
CA VAL A 26 -2.81 -16.94 -2.53
C VAL A 26 -1.51 -17.06 -3.31
N ASN A 27 -1.25 -16.10 -4.20
CA ASN A 27 0.06 -15.98 -4.80
C ASN A 27 0.90 -15.08 -3.90
N PRO A 28 1.86 -15.63 -3.14
CA PRO A 28 2.65 -14.85 -2.19
C PRO A 28 3.45 -13.72 -2.85
N GLU A 29 3.76 -13.84 -4.15
CA GLU A 29 4.42 -12.77 -4.90
C GLU A 29 3.47 -11.61 -5.21
N ILE A 30 2.22 -11.91 -5.58
CA ILE A 30 1.18 -10.90 -5.81
C ILE A 30 0.82 -10.23 -4.49
N ASP A 31 0.72 -10.99 -3.40
CA ASP A 31 0.45 -10.44 -2.07
C ASP A 31 1.58 -9.51 -1.62
N LYS A 32 2.85 -9.90 -1.83
CA LYS A 32 4.01 -9.05 -1.52
C LYS A 32 4.00 -7.77 -2.34
N LEU A 33 3.74 -7.86 -3.64
CA LEU A 33 3.64 -6.69 -4.53
C LEU A 33 2.49 -5.77 -4.10
N THR A 34 1.33 -6.34 -3.82
CA THR A 34 0.14 -5.62 -3.34
C THR A 34 0.45 -4.89 -2.03
N LEU A 35 1.10 -5.57 -1.08
CA LEU A 35 1.52 -4.95 0.17
C LEU A 35 2.53 -3.81 -0.06
N GLU A 36 3.46 -3.95 -1.00
CA GLU A 36 4.44 -2.91 -1.32
C GLU A 36 3.81 -1.64 -1.91
N LEU A 37 2.81 -1.80 -2.79
CA LEU A 37 2.13 -0.67 -3.43
C LEU A 37 1.12 0.01 -2.49
N PHE A 38 0.35 -0.76 -1.71
CA PHE A 38 -0.76 -0.22 -0.93
C PHE A 38 -0.41 0.10 0.52
N MET A 39 0.63 -0.51 1.10
CA MET A 39 1.03 -0.16 2.47
C MET A 39 1.90 1.08 2.52
N ASN A 40 1.72 1.86 3.59
CA ASN A 40 2.63 2.94 3.91
C ASN A 40 4.08 2.42 4.05
N LYS A 41 5.05 3.11 3.46
CA LYS A 41 6.49 2.76 3.49
C LYS A 41 7.00 2.38 4.89
N LYS A 42 6.57 3.08 5.95
CA LYS A 42 6.97 2.77 7.34
C LYS A 42 6.37 1.45 7.84
N LYS A 43 5.11 1.18 7.49
CA LYS A 43 4.41 -0.06 7.86
C LYS A 43 4.98 -1.25 7.08
N TYR A 44 5.25 -1.06 5.78
CA TYR A 44 5.87 -2.07 4.94
C TYR A 44 7.27 -2.47 5.43
N LYS A 45 8.12 -1.51 5.83
CA LYS A 45 9.44 -1.81 6.40
C LYS A 45 9.37 -2.70 7.65
N LYS A 46 8.41 -2.45 8.55
CA LYS A 46 8.16 -3.29 9.73
C LYS A 46 7.63 -4.68 9.36
N TYR A 47 6.79 -4.76 8.33
CA TYR A 47 6.34 -6.04 7.80
C TYR A 47 7.52 -6.87 7.26
N VAL A 48 8.42 -6.26 6.47
CA VAL A 48 9.62 -6.93 5.95
C VAL A 48 10.57 -7.37 7.07
N GLU A 49 10.70 -6.59 8.14
CA GLU A 49 11.46 -6.98 9.34
C GLU A 49 10.90 -8.26 9.98
N GLN A 50 9.58 -8.42 9.98
CA GLN A 50 8.90 -9.58 10.57
C GLN A 50 8.87 -10.81 9.65
N THR A 51 8.73 -10.61 8.34
CA THR A 51 8.61 -11.71 7.37
C THR A 51 9.95 -12.21 6.87
N ASP A 52 10.89 -11.32 6.59
CA ASP A 52 12.21 -11.61 6.02
C ASP A 52 13.33 -10.82 6.73
N PRO A 53 13.75 -11.23 7.94
CA PRO A 53 14.76 -10.49 8.72
C PRO A 53 16.12 -10.40 7.98
N LYS A 54 16.43 -11.37 7.11
CA LYS A 54 17.66 -11.36 6.30
C LYS A 54 17.66 -10.22 5.27
N LYS A 55 16.57 -10.06 4.51
CA LYS A 55 16.41 -8.96 3.54
C LYS A 55 16.37 -7.61 4.26
N HIS A 56 15.73 -7.55 5.43
CA HIS A 56 15.75 -6.34 6.25
C HIS A 56 17.18 -5.95 6.65
N SER A 57 17.99 -6.91 7.09
CA SER A 57 19.40 -6.68 7.43
C SER A 57 20.22 -6.20 6.23
N GLU A 58 19.99 -6.75 5.03
CA GLU A 58 20.66 -6.30 3.79
C GLU A 58 20.30 -4.85 3.45
N ILE A 59 19.03 -4.48 3.57
CA ILE A 59 18.56 -3.09 3.38
C ILE A 59 19.19 -2.15 4.41
N LEU A 60 19.31 -2.57 5.67
CA LEU A 60 19.95 -1.77 6.71
C LEU A 60 21.45 -1.59 6.45
N ALA A 61 22.15 -2.66 6.04
CA ALA A 61 23.56 -2.60 5.68
C ALA A 61 23.80 -1.65 4.49
N TYR A 62 23.00 -1.76 3.44
CA TYR A 62 23.07 -0.84 2.30
C TYR A 62 22.82 0.62 2.71
N ASN A 63 21.82 0.87 3.56
CA ASN A 63 21.59 2.22 4.09
C ASN A 63 22.76 2.73 4.95
N ALA A 64 23.41 1.85 5.72
CA ALA A 64 24.60 2.20 6.49
C ALA A 64 25.78 2.55 5.58
N ASP A 65 25.98 1.80 4.48
CA ASP A 65 27.00 2.10 3.48
C ASP A 65 26.73 3.44 2.78
N ILE A 66 25.46 3.75 2.44
CA ILE A 66 25.09 5.08 1.93
C ILE A 66 25.51 6.17 2.92
N GLN A 67 25.23 6.01 4.22
CA GLN A 67 25.64 7.01 5.21
C GLN A 67 27.15 7.13 5.33
N LYS A 68 27.88 6.00 5.26
CA LYS A 68 29.34 5.95 5.33
C LYS A 68 30.00 6.67 4.15
N TYR A 69 29.50 6.43 2.94
CA TYR A 69 30.07 7.01 1.71
C TYR A 69 29.41 8.33 1.29
N ARG A 70 28.42 8.83 2.04
CA ARG A 70 27.65 10.04 1.71
C ARG A 70 28.53 11.22 1.31
N ALA A 71 29.53 11.55 2.13
CA ALA A 71 30.40 12.69 1.87
C ALA A 71 31.22 12.50 0.58
N THR A 72 31.73 11.29 0.36
CA THR A 72 32.48 10.95 -0.86
C THR A 72 31.59 11.00 -2.10
N ILE A 73 30.36 10.50 -2.02
CA ILE A 73 29.38 10.55 -3.12
C ILE A 73 29.08 12.00 -3.48
N LEU A 74 28.86 12.86 -2.47
CA LEU A 74 28.59 14.28 -2.72
C LEU A 74 29.76 14.97 -3.42
N ASN A 75 30.98 14.80 -2.91
CA ASN A 75 32.16 15.37 -3.54
C ASN A 75 32.33 14.86 -4.98
N MET A 76 32.13 13.57 -5.20
CA MET A 76 32.22 12.96 -6.53
C MET A 76 31.14 13.49 -7.49
N THR A 77 29.93 13.72 -6.99
CA THR A 77 28.88 14.36 -7.80
C THR A 77 29.19 15.82 -8.09
N ASP A 78 29.77 16.56 -7.14
CA ASP A 78 30.18 17.95 -7.34
C ASP A 78 31.29 18.03 -8.40
N ASP A 79 32.30 17.16 -8.31
CA ASP A 79 33.39 17.07 -9.28
C ASP A 79 32.86 16.76 -10.71
N LEU A 80 31.86 15.89 -10.82
CA LEU A 80 31.19 15.55 -12.09
C LEU A 80 30.32 16.70 -12.64
N LEU A 81 29.73 17.52 -11.77
CA LEU A 81 28.97 18.71 -12.18
C LEU A 81 29.91 19.82 -12.66
N GLU A 82 31.08 19.97 -12.04
CA GLU A 82 32.10 20.95 -12.43
C GLU A 82 32.83 20.54 -13.72
N ASN A 83 33.14 19.25 -13.87
CA ASN A 83 33.90 18.71 -14.99
C ASN A 83 33.13 17.58 -15.70
N PRO A 84 32.33 17.88 -16.74
CA PRO A 84 31.50 16.88 -17.42
C PRO A 84 32.31 15.83 -18.19
N ASP A 85 33.59 16.09 -18.48
CA ASP A 85 34.49 15.16 -19.18
C ASP A 85 35.25 14.21 -18.22
N MET A 86 35.01 14.32 -16.91
CA MET A 86 35.67 13.48 -15.91
C MET A 86 35.13 12.05 -15.98
N GLN A 87 35.85 11.17 -16.69
CA GLN A 87 35.53 9.74 -16.74
C GLN A 87 35.95 9.03 -15.46
N ILE A 88 34.97 8.54 -14.69
CA ILE A 88 35.20 7.69 -13.51
C ILE A 88 35.08 6.22 -13.91
N THR A 89 33.90 5.79 -14.31
CA THR A 89 33.65 4.54 -15.04
C THR A 89 32.50 4.79 -16.03
N SER A 90 32.53 4.13 -17.19
CA SER A 90 31.54 4.35 -18.26
C SER A 90 30.09 4.16 -17.80
N GLU A 91 29.86 3.20 -16.90
CA GLU A 91 28.53 2.92 -16.35
C GLU A 91 28.06 4.04 -15.41
N ILE A 92 28.94 4.52 -14.52
CA ILE A 92 28.60 5.60 -13.59
C ILE A 92 28.32 6.90 -14.35
N SER A 93 29.08 7.21 -15.41
CA SER A 93 28.81 8.39 -16.24
C SER A 93 27.46 8.34 -16.95
N GLU A 94 27.08 7.18 -17.49
CA GLU A 94 25.78 7.02 -18.17
C GLU A 94 24.61 7.13 -17.17
N LEU A 95 24.74 6.49 -16.01
CA LEU A 95 23.75 6.58 -14.93
C LEU A 95 23.64 8.00 -14.37
N PHE A 96 24.76 8.70 -14.22
CA PHE A 96 24.79 10.09 -13.77
C PHE A 96 24.12 11.03 -14.78
N GLU A 97 24.36 10.85 -16.07
CA GLU A 97 23.70 11.64 -17.10
C GLU A 97 22.18 11.40 -17.12
N SER A 98 21.75 10.14 -17.03
CA SER A 98 20.32 9.80 -16.94
C SER A 98 19.66 10.39 -15.68
N TYR A 99 20.34 10.29 -14.54
CA TYR A 99 19.90 10.85 -13.26
C TYR A 99 19.76 12.37 -13.32
N THR A 100 20.79 13.08 -13.79
CA THR A 100 20.79 14.55 -13.90
C THR A 100 19.74 15.04 -14.89
N ARG A 101 19.56 14.39 -16.04
CA ARG A 101 18.46 14.69 -16.98
C ARG A 101 17.08 14.55 -16.31
N SER A 102 16.89 13.49 -15.52
CA SER A 102 15.64 13.26 -14.80
C SER A 102 15.38 14.32 -13.72
N ILE A 103 16.42 14.74 -12.99
CA ILE A 103 16.34 15.85 -12.04
C ILE A 103 15.99 17.15 -12.75
N ILE A 104 16.67 17.48 -13.86
CA ILE A 104 16.40 18.70 -14.63
C ILE A 104 14.96 18.69 -15.12
N HIS A 105 14.45 17.56 -15.61
CA HIS A 105 13.06 17.43 -16.02
C HIS A 105 12.09 17.69 -14.86
N TYR A 106 12.33 17.06 -13.70
CA TYR A 106 11.54 17.31 -12.49
C TYR A 106 11.58 18.78 -12.05
N LEU A 107 12.76 19.41 -12.04
CA LEU A 107 12.91 20.81 -11.67
C LEU A 107 12.19 21.75 -12.64
N LYS A 108 12.31 21.52 -13.96
CA LYS A 108 11.58 22.27 -14.98
C LYS A 108 10.07 22.17 -14.80
N ASN A 109 9.56 20.96 -14.56
CA ASN A 109 8.14 20.76 -14.34
C ASN A 109 7.67 21.48 -13.06
N LYS A 110 8.48 21.41 -11.99
CA LYS A 110 8.21 22.13 -10.74
C LYS A 110 8.23 23.66 -10.91
N GLU A 111 9.12 24.19 -11.75
CA GLU A 111 9.13 25.62 -12.10
C GLU A 111 7.87 26.02 -12.88
N LEU A 112 7.42 25.18 -13.82
CA LEU A 112 6.17 25.39 -14.56
C LEU A 112 4.94 25.32 -13.65
N GLU A 113 4.90 24.39 -12.69
CA GLU A 113 3.84 24.34 -11.68
C GLU A 113 3.77 25.66 -10.90
N LYS A 114 4.93 26.16 -10.46
CA LYS A 114 5.02 27.43 -9.75
C LYS A 114 4.55 28.62 -10.59
N ILE A 115 4.83 28.64 -11.89
CA ILE A 115 4.36 29.70 -12.81
C ILE A 115 2.86 29.58 -13.06
N GLY A 116 2.33 28.36 -13.23
CA GLY A 116 0.91 28.10 -13.36
C GLY A 116 0.08 28.56 -12.15
N ASP A 117 0.66 28.49 -10.95
CA ASP A 117 0.05 29.03 -9.72
C ASP A 117 -0.06 30.58 -9.73
N TYR A 118 0.77 31.29 -10.52
CA TYR A 118 0.70 32.77 -10.64
C TYR A 118 -0.29 33.25 -11.71
N GLU A 119 -0.57 32.45 -12.75
CA GLU A 119 -1.54 32.83 -13.80
C GLU A 119 -3.00 32.44 -13.46
N HIS A 120 -3.21 31.58 -12.45
CA HIS A 120 -4.54 31.23 -11.95
C HIS A 120 -4.62 31.28 -10.41
N PRO A 121 -5.01 32.42 -9.81
CA PRO A 121 -5.06 32.62 -8.36
C PRO A 121 -6.08 31.76 -7.57
N PHE A 122 -6.73 30.77 -8.19
CA PHE A 122 -7.89 30.09 -7.63
C PHE A 122 -7.74 28.59 -7.39
N VAL A 123 -6.59 27.99 -7.72
CA VAL A 123 -6.38 26.58 -7.45
C VAL A 123 -5.55 26.42 -6.17
N ASN A 124 -6.25 26.44 -5.03
CA ASN A 124 -5.73 25.99 -3.75
C ASN A 124 -5.38 24.49 -3.86
N ARG A 125 -4.14 24.20 -4.25
CA ARG A 125 -3.54 22.86 -4.39
C ARG A 125 -3.35 22.11 -3.05
N GLN A 126 -4.22 22.38 -2.08
CA GLN A 126 -4.24 21.76 -0.75
C GLN A 126 -5.60 21.13 -0.42
N GLU A 127 -6.62 21.35 -1.24
CA GLU A 127 -7.97 20.77 -1.08
C GLU A 127 -8.38 19.82 -2.23
N GLU A 128 -7.62 19.75 -3.33
CA GLU A 128 -8.00 18.96 -4.52
C GLU A 128 -7.78 17.45 -4.37
N ASP A 129 -7.00 16.99 -3.37
CA ASP A 129 -6.90 15.56 -3.07
C ASP A 129 -8.22 15.00 -2.46
N ASP A 130 -9.15 15.87 -2.01
CA ASP A 130 -10.41 15.47 -1.36
C ASP A 130 -11.65 15.55 -2.26
N VAL A 131 -11.54 15.97 -3.53
CA VAL A 131 -12.68 16.05 -4.46
C VAL A 131 -12.42 15.31 -5.78
N MET A 132 -12.27 13.99 -5.66
CA MET A 132 -12.25 13.05 -6.80
C MET A 132 -13.62 12.87 -7.50
N PHE A 133 -14.66 13.58 -7.05
CA PHE A 133 -15.97 13.59 -7.67
C PHE A 133 -16.46 15.04 -7.71
N GLY A 134 -16.66 15.57 -8.92
CA GLY A 134 -17.31 16.86 -9.10
C GLY A 134 -18.71 16.86 -8.49
N GLU A 135 -19.20 18.04 -8.11
CA GLU A 135 -20.60 18.23 -7.71
C GLU A 135 -21.48 17.72 -8.86
N MET A 136 -22.13 16.57 -8.65
CA MET A 136 -23.14 16.05 -9.57
C MET A 136 -24.33 17.00 -9.54
N ASP A 137 -24.71 17.53 -10.71
CA ASP A 137 -26.02 18.13 -10.89
C ASP A 137 -27.09 17.17 -10.38
N GLU A 138 -27.90 17.66 -9.45
CA GLU A 138 -28.90 16.92 -8.67
C GLU A 138 -29.79 16.05 -9.59
N PRO A 139 -29.63 14.71 -9.61
CA PRO A 139 -30.61 13.89 -10.30
C PRO A 139 -31.83 13.79 -9.40
N SER A 140 -32.93 14.42 -9.82
CA SER A 140 -34.25 14.34 -9.20
C SER A 140 -34.82 12.92 -9.32
N GLN A 141 -34.25 11.95 -8.61
CA GLN A 141 -34.79 10.61 -8.43
C GLN A 141 -34.04 9.94 -7.26
N THR A 142 -34.71 9.92 -6.10
CA THR A 142 -34.28 9.21 -4.89
C THR A 142 -34.16 7.72 -5.18
N MET A 143 -32.95 7.26 -5.48
CA MET A 143 -32.65 5.83 -5.53
C MET A 143 -32.42 5.35 -4.09
N ASN A 144 -33.31 4.49 -3.61
CA ASN A 144 -33.19 3.86 -2.30
C ASN A 144 -31.95 2.96 -2.29
N SER A 145 -30.86 3.41 -1.69
CA SER A 145 -29.66 2.58 -1.51
C SER A 145 -29.96 1.41 -0.56
N PHE A 146 -29.61 0.21 -1.01
CA PHE A 146 -29.78 -1.04 -0.25
C PHE A 146 -28.87 -1.13 1.00
N TRP A 147 -27.99 -0.15 1.19
CA TRP A 147 -26.97 -0.13 2.25
C TRP A 147 -27.12 1.06 3.22
N SER A 148 -28.05 2.00 2.97
CA SER A 148 -28.19 3.23 3.77
C SER A 148 -29.32 3.21 4.78
N ASN A 149 -30.26 2.25 4.70
CA ASN A 149 -31.50 2.33 5.47
C ASN A 149 -31.45 1.62 6.82
N GLU A 150 -30.48 0.75 7.06
CA GLU A 150 -30.33 0.06 8.34
C GLU A 150 -29.01 0.44 8.99
N GLN A 151 -29.03 1.58 9.70
CA GLN A 151 -27.92 1.92 10.60
C GLN A 151 -27.79 0.81 11.65
N VAL A 152 -26.60 0.21 11.74
CA VAL A 152 -26.26 -0.72 12.83
C VAL A 152 -26.23 0.08 14.13
N VAL A 153 -27.36 0.13 14.83
CA VAL A 153 -27.43 0.74 16.16
C VAL A 153 -26.70 -0.18 17.13
N LYS A 154 -25.53 0.27 17.60
CA LYS A 154 -24.79 -0.41 18.67
C LYS A 154 -25.66 -0.37 19.94
N LYS A 155 -26.36 -1.47 20.25
CA LYS A 155 -27.08 -1.61 21.51
C LYS A 155 -26.08 -1.36 22.63
N GLN A 156 -26.32 -0.32 23.43
CA GLN A 156 -25.58 -0.11 24.66
C GLN A 156 -25.84 -1.34 25.54
N SER A 157 -24.86 -2.22 25.62
CA SER A 157 -24.88 -3.31 26.57
C SER A 157 -25.00 -2.68 27.96
N LYS A 158 -26.08 -3.00 28.67
CA LYS A 158 -26.22 -2.69 30.09
C LYS A 158 -25.26 -3.60 30.87
N PHE A 159 -23.96 -3.39 30.71
CA PHE A 159 -22.99 -3.85 31.69
C PHE A 159 -23.21 -3.01 32.95
N SER A 160 -24.00 -3.57 33.84
CA SER A 160 -24.13 -3.13 35.23
C SER A 160 -22.73 -2.97 35.81
N LYS A 161 -22.43 -1.80 36.39
CA LYS A 161 -21.17 -1.47 37.07
C LYS A 161 -20.99 -2.24 38.39
N LYS A 162 -21.31 -3.54 38.44
CA LYS A 162 -21.21 -4.36 39.66
C LYS A 162 -20.23 -5.51 39.57
N ASP A 163 -19.59 -5.76 38.42
CA ASP A 163 -18.68 -6.92 38.27
C ASP A 163 -17.18 -6.56 38.14
N ILE A 164 -16.79 -5.32 38.43
CA ILE A 164 -15.37 -4.91 38.39
C ILE A 164 -14.64 -5.18 39.73
N SER A 165 -15.36 -5.55 40.80
CA SER A 165 -14.77 -5.81 42.12
C SER A 165 -14.20 -7.22 42.32
N ARG A 166 -14.01 -8.02 41.26
CA ARG A 166 -13.37 -9.36 41.35
C ARG A 166 -11.96 -9.47 40.78
N PHE A 167 -11.38 -8.41 40.22
CA PHE A 167 -9.94 -8.37 39.94
C PHE A 167 -9.25 -7.59 41.05
N GLY A 168 -8.88 -8.33 42.10
CA GLY A 168 -8.12 -7.81 43.23
C GLY A 168 -6.78 -7.22 42.77
N THR A 169 -6.50 -6.02 43.26
CA THR A 169 -5.17 -5.43 43.28
C THR A 169 -4.28 -6.23 44.23
N PHE A 170 -3.50 -7.16 43.69
CA PHE A 170 -2.37 -7.76 44.40
C PHE A 170 -1.07 -7.18 43.84
N PHE A 171 -0.69 -6.01 44.35
CA PHE A 171 0.68 -5.50 44.24
C PHE A 171 1.08 -4.93 45.60
N PRO A 172 2.03 -5.54 46.32
CA PRO A 172 2.57 -4.97 47.54
C PRO A 172 3.58 -3.87 47.19
N ALA A 173 3.51 -2.74 47.90
CA ALA A 173 4.44 -1.63 47.76
C ALA A 173 5.85 -2.00 48.31
N PRO A 174 6.94 -1.55 47.68
CA PRO A 174 8.28 -1.65 48.25
C PRO A 174 8.47 -0.58 49.34
N LYS A 175 9.38 -0.90 50.28
CA LYS A 175 9.68 -0.18 51.54
C LYS A 175 10.13 1.26 51.35
#